data_AF-A0A956NZG2-F1
#
_entry.id   AF-A0A956NZG2-F1
#
_cell.length_a   1.000
_cell.length_b   1.000
_cell.length_c   1.000
_cell.angle_alpha   90.00
_cell.angle_beta   90.00
_cell.angle_gamma   90.00
#
_symmetry.space_group_name_H-M   'P 1'
#
loop_
_entity.id
_entity.type
_entity.pdbx_description
1 polymer ?
#
loop_
_entity_poly.entity_id
_entity_poly.type
_entity_poly.pdbx_seq_one_letter_code
_entity_poly.pdbx_strand_id
1 'polypeptide(L)'
;MDDPICWRPDPAARAASAMAGFIRARRAEGEVMEPVERSDAFRSLHAWSVADPARFWDAVRRDADLAAGPWDGETVRDLDQMAPPPLGGARWFPGFRLNFAEELLRGDDDGPAMVAWGEEGRGAEWT
;
A
#
# COMPACT_ATOMS: atom_id res chain seq x y z
N MET A 1 -21.83 -20.52 17.16
CA MET A 1 -20.85 -21.41 16.51
C MET A 1 -19.53 -20.69 16.73
N ASP A 2 -18.77 -21.11 17.74
CA ASP A 2 -17.49 -20.46 18.07
C ASP A 2 -16.42 -21.11 17.20
N ASP A 3 -16.05 -20.45 16.11
CA ASP A 3 -14.90 -20.85 15.31
C ASP A 3 -13.63 -20.45 16.07
N PRO A 4 -12.82 -21.42 16.56
CA PRO A 4 -11.61 -21.10 17.29
C PRO A 4 -10.57 -20.48 16.36
N ILE A 5 -9.83 -19.49 16.87
CA ILE A 5 -8.71 -18.89 16.14
C ILE A 5 -7.65 -19.96 15.87
N CYS A 6 -7.48 -20.35 14.61
CA CYS A 6 -6.55 -21.42 14.20
C CYS A 6 -5.07 -20.99 14.20
N TRP A 7 -4.79 -19.68 14.18
CA TRP A 7 -3.43 -19.17 14.11
C TRP A 7 -3.35 -17.71 14.56
N ARG A 8 -2.19 -17.32 15.11
CA ARG A 8 -1.87 -15.93 15.45
C ARG A 8 -0.42 -15.64 15.09
N PRO A 9 -0.11 -14.48 14.47
CA PRO A 9 1.27 -14.11 14.17
C PRO A 9 2.06 -13.88 15.44
N ASP A 10 3.36 -14.19 15.37
CA ASP A 10 4.33 -13.76 16.37
C ASP A 10 4.29 -12.23 16.56
N PRO A 11 4.20 -11.73 17.80
CA PRO A 11 4.16 -10.30 18.07
C PRO A 11 5.36 -9.51 17.51
N ALA A 12 6.56 -10.09 17.49
CA ALA A 12 7.75 -9.41 16.97
C ALA A 12 7.69 -9.29 15.44
N ALA A 13 7.37 -10.38 14.73
CA ALA A 13 7.13 -10.38 13.29
C ALA A 13 6.05 -9.35 12.90
N ARG A 14 4.94 -9.27 13.66
CA ARG A 14 3.89 -8.28 13.45
C ARG A 14 4.42 -6.85 13.57
N ALA A 15 5.21 -6.55 14.59
CA ALA A 15 5.76 -5.21 14.84
C ALA A 15 6.80 -4.77 13.79
N ALA A 16 7.53 -5.73 13.21
CA ALA A 16 8.54 -5.51 12.18
C ALA A 16 7.97 -5.41 10.76
N SER A 17 6.69 -5.70 10.55
CA SER A 17 6.07 -5.64 9.22
C SER A 17 6.06 -4.22 8.61
N ALA A 18 6.11 -4.13 7.28
CA ALA A 18 5.95 -2.87 6.55
C ALA A 18 4.64 -2.15 6.92
N MET A 19 3.55 -2.92 7.08
CA MET A 19 2.25 -2.40 7.52
C MET A 19 2.34 -1.73 8.91
N ALA A 20 3.05 -2.33 9.86
CA ALA A 20 3.27 -1.71 11.16
C ALA A 20 4.13 -0.44 11.06
N GLY A 21 5.09 -0.39 10.12
CA GLY A 21 5.84 0.82 9.76
C GLY A 21 4.93 1.93 9.25
N PHE A 22 4.13 1.64 8.22
CA PHE A 22 3.16 2.55 7.63
C PHE A 22 2.21 3.14 8.70
N ILE A 23 1.61 2.29 9.54
CA ILE A 23 0.70 2.73 10.61
C ILE A 23 1.40 3.69 11.59
N ARG A 24 2.65 3.40 11.98
CA ARG A 24 3.42 4.30 12.87
C ARG A 24 3.66 5.65 12.23
N ALA A 25 4.02 5.69 10.94
CA ALA A 25 4.25 6.93 10.21
C ALA A 25 2.98 7.79 10.14
N ARG A 26 1.83 7.20 9.76
CA ARG A 26 0.54 7.92 9.70
C ARG A 26 0.05 8.42 11.05
N ARG A 27 0.33 7.69 12.14
CA ARG A 27 0.04 8.16 13.50
C ARG A 27 0.92 9.34 13.90
N ALA A 28 2.20 9.33 13.53
CA ALA A 28 3.11 10.46 13.78
C ALA A 28 2.68 11.73 13.03
N GLU A 29 2.09 11.58 11.84
CA GLU A 29 1.52 12.66 11.03
C GLU A 29 0.11 13.10 11.48
N GLY A 30 -0.47 12.45 12.51
CA GLY A 30 -1.80 12.79 13.04
C GLY A 30 -2.98 12.36 12.14
N GLU A 31 -2.75 11.47 11.18
CA GLU A 31 -3.77 11.08 10.20
C GLU A 31 -4.66 9.93 10.69
N VAL A 32 -4.18 9.11 11.62
CA VAL A 32 -4.93 7.99 12.22
C VAL A 32 -5.24 8.30 13.69
N MET A 33 -6.53 8.40 14.04
CA MET A 33 -7.03 8.63 15.41
C MET A 33 -7.44 7.33 16.13
N GLU A 34 -7.34 7.35 17.47
CA GLU A 34 -7.51 6.26 18.45
C GLU A 34 -8.94 5.64 18.54
N PRO A 35 -9.15 4.39 19.05
CA PRO A 35 -8.54 3.81 20.27
C PRO A 35 -7.25 2.97 20.15
N VAL A 36 -6.60 2.93 21.32
CA VAL A 36 -5.23 2.55 21.74
C VAL A 36 -5.04 1.04 21.99
N GLU A 37 -5.96 0.16 21.59
CA GLU A 37 -5.69 -1.28 21.75
C GLU A 37 -4.74 -1.75 20.64
N ARG A 38 -3.56 -2.30 21.00
CA ARG A 38 -2.57 -2.87 20.04
C ARG A 38 -3.16 -3.96 19.14
N SER A 39 -4.37 -4.45 19.42
CA SER A 39 -5.15 -5.36 18.57
C SER A 39 -5.94 -4.66 17.46
N ASP A 40 -6.15 -3.35 17.52
CA ASP A 40 -7.05 -2.62 16.62
C ASP A 40 -6.34 -1.63 15.68
N ALA A 41 -5.01 -1.56 15.70
CA ALA A 41 -4.24 -0.63 14.86
C ALA A 41 -4.56 -0.74 13.35
N PHE A 42 -4.73 -1.95 12.84
CA PHE A 42 -5.18 -2.18 11.47
C PHE A 42 -6.63 -1.73 11.24
N ARG A 43 -7.52 -1.94 12.22
CA ARG A 43 -8.92 -1.51 12.13
C ARG A 43 -9.03 0.01 12.08
N SER A 44 -8.25 0.72 12.89
CA SER A 44 -8.18 2.18 12.83
C SER A 44 -7.66 2.68 11.48
N LEU A 45 -6.59 2.06 10.95
CA LEU A 45 -6.08 2.39 9.62
C LEU A 45 -7.13 2.14 8.54
N HIS A 46 -7.80 0.98 8.57
CA HIS A 46 -8.84 0.63 7.62
C HIS A 46 -10.02 1.60 7.69
N ALA A 47 -10.51 1.91 8.89
CA ALA A 47 -11.59 2.88 9.08
C ALA A 47 -11.23 4.25 8.49
N TRP A 48 -10.00 4.71 8.71
CA TRP A 48 -9.50 5.95 8.09
C TRP A 48 -9.41 5.83 6.56
N SER A 49 -8.88 4.74 6.02
CA SER A 49 -8.75 4.53 4.57
C SER A 49 -10.07 4.60 3.81
N VAL A 50 -11.17 4.20 4.47
CA VAL A 50 -12.52 4.26 3.92
C VAL A 50 -13.17 5.62 4.14
N ALA A 51 -12.93 6.24 5.30
CA ALA A 51 -13.50 7.55 5.64
C ALA A 51 -12.90 8.70 4.82
N ASP A 52 -11.59 8.62 4.50
CA ASP A 52 -10.90 9.61 3.68
C ASP A 52 -9.94 8.93 2.68
N PRO A 53 -10.49 8.39 1.57
CA PRO A 53 -9.68 7.71 0.57
C PRO A 53 -8.66 8.62 -0.12
N ALA A 54 -8.98 9.91 -0.26
CA ALA A 54 -8.10 10.87 -0.91
C ALA A 54 -6.80 11.10 -0.11
N ARG A 55 -6.92 11.32 1.21
CA ARG A 55 -5.72 11.44 2.07
C ARG A 55 -4.99 10.11 2.22
N PHE A 56 -5.73 9.01 2.34
CA PHE A 56 -5.12 7.68 2.47
C PHE A 56 -4.24 7.34 1.26
N TRP A 57 -4.77 7.48 0.05
CA TRP A 57 -4.04 7.12 -1.16
C TRP A 57 -2.89 8.08 -1.49
N ASP A 58 -2.98 9.36 -1.12
CA ASP A 58 -1.82 10.25 -1.17
C ASP A 58 -0.73 9.82 -0.18
N ALA A 59 -1.12 9.38 1.02
CA ALA A 59 -0.16 8.87 1.99
C ALA A 59 0.52 7.57 1.50
N VAL A 60 -0.22 6.67 0.85
CA VAL A 60 0.36 5.48 0.18
C VAL A 60 1.33 5.89 -0.92
N ARG A 61 0.97 6.85 -1.78
CA ARG A 61 1.86 7.38 -2.82
C ARG A 61 3.16 7.94 -2.25
N ARG A 62 3.08 8.73 -1.17
CA ARG A 62 4.24 9.30 -0.48
C ARG A 62 5.12 8.23 0.16
N ASP A 63 4.52 7.19 0.73
CA ASP A 63 5.24 6.09 1.39
C ASP A 63 5.92 5.15 0.38
N ALA A 64 5.33 4.99 -0.80
CA ALA A 64 5.84 4.13 -1.87
C ALA A 64 7.07 4.68 -2.61
N ASP A 65 7.51 5.92 -2.30
CA ASP A 65 8.68 6.56 -2.90
C ASP A 65 8.71 6.44 -4.44
N LEU A 66 7.60 6.84 -5.09
CA LEU A 66 7.49 6.74 -6.55
C LEU A 66 8.49 7.67 -7.24
N ALA A 67 9.20 7.13 -8.24
CA ALA A 67 10.19 7.81 -9.08
C ALA A 67 9.62 9.01 -9.85
N ALA A 68 8.31 8.96 -10.15
CA ALA A 68 7.55 10.05 -10.75
C ALA A 68 7.66 11.39 -9.99
N GLY A 69 8.20 11.39 -8.76
CA GLY A 69 8.58 12.59 -8.04
C GLY A 69 7.42 13.27 -7.31
N PRO A 70 7.64 14.49 -6.78
CA PRO A 70 6.61 15.22 -6.05
C PRO A 70 5.45 15.61 -6.96
N TRP A 71 4.25 15.61 -6.40
CA TRP A 71 3.01 15.96 -7.09
C TRP A 71 2.04 16.60 -6.11
N ASP A 72 1.36 17.65 -6.56
CA ASP A 72 0.46 18.52 -5.80
C ASP A 72 -0.96 18.55 -6.36
N GLY A 73 -1.30 17.59 -7.23
CA GLY A 73 -2.64 17.46 -7.80
C GLY A 73 -3.66 16.79 -6.89
N GLU A 74 -4.87 16.64 -7.42
CA GLU A 74 -6.02 16.05 -6.72
C GLU A 74 -5.92 14.52 -6.67
N THR A 75 -5.83 13.89 -5.49
CA THR A 75 -5.70 12.42 -5.38
C THR A 75 -6.81 11.64 -6.06
N VAL A 76 -8.04 12.14 -5.99
CA VAL A 76 -9.19 11.50 -6.61
C VAL A 76 -10.25 12.51 -6.96
N ARG A 77 -10.83 12.38 -8.14
CA ARG A 77 -11.98 13.14 -8.62
C ARG A 77 -13.17 12.20 -8.85
N ASP A 78 -14.39 12.69 -8.65
CA ASP A 78 -15.62 11.95 -8.95
C ASP A 78 -15.75 10.62 -8.15
N LEU A 79 -15.27 10.61 -6.90
CA LEU A 79 -15.21 9.41 -6.05
C LEU A 79 -16.60 8.76 -5.82
N ASP A 80 -17.66 9.56 -5.86
CA ASP A 80 -19.05 9.15 -5.71
C ASP A 80 -19.66 8.54 -6.98
N GLN A 81 -18.97 8.62 -8.11
CA GLN A 81 -19.44 8.04 -9.38
C GLN A 81 -18.99 6.58 -9.52
N MET A 82 -19.95 5.66 -9.48
CA MET A 82 -19.71 4.20 -9.57
C MET A 82 -19.99 3.59 -10.94
N ALA A 83 -20.18 4.42 -11.98
CA ALA A 83 -20.35 3.93 -13.35
C ALA A 83 -19.06 3.28 -13.88
N PRO A 84 -19.14 2.17 -14.65
CA PRO A 84 -17.97 1.57 -15.27
C PRO A 84 -17.45 2.42 -16.45
N PRO A 85 -16.14 2.40 -16.75
CA PRO A 85 -15.61 3.05 -17.94
C PRO A 85 -16.31 2.57 -19.23
N PRO A 86 -16.57 3.44 -20.22
CA PRO A 86 -16.22 4.87 -20.28
C PRO A 86 -17.29 5.80 -19.69
N LEU A 87 -18.36 5.25 -19.10
CA LEU A 87 -19.57 5.99 -18.72
C LEU A 87 -19.37 6.93 -17.53
N GLY A 88 -18.29 6.75 -16.77
CA GLY A 88 -17.95 7.53 -15.58
C GLY A 88 -17.00 6.74 -14.69
N GLY A 89 -16.83 7.20 -13.46
CA GLY A 89 -16.01 6.53 -12.45
C GLY A 89 -15.05 7.47 -11.73
N ALA A 90 -14.66 7.08 -10.52
CA ALA A 90 -13.59 7.75 -9.79
C ALA A 90 -12.31 7.83 -10.63
N ARG A 91 -11.74 9.02 -10.75
CA ARG A 91 -10.48 9.29 -11.45
C ARG A 91 -9.37 9.50 -10.43
N TRP A 92 -8.53 8.50 -10.26
CA TRP A 92 -7.38 8.54 -9.35
C TRP A 92 -6.19 9.25 -9.98
N PHE A 93 -5.53 10.09 -9.19
CA PHE A 93 -4.35 10.87 -9.52
C PHE A 93 -4.40 11.58 -10.88
N PRO A 94 -5.43 12.39 -11.21
CA PRO A 94 -5.52 13.05 -12.50
C PRO A 94 -4.30 13.95 -12.76
N GLY A 95 -3.64 13.72 -13.88
CA GLY A 95 -2.44 14.47 -14.28
C GLY A 95 -1.14 13.94 -13.66
N PHE A 96 -1.19 13.04 -12.69
CA PHE A 96 -0.01 12.29 -12.26
C PHE A 96 0.40 11.31 -13.35
N ARG A 97 1.69 11.27 -13.68
CA ARG A 97 2.23 10.43 -14.74
C ARG A 97 3.36 9.61 -14.16
N LEU A 98 3.31 8.31 -14.39
CA LEU A 98 4.36 7.37 -14.03
C LEU A 98 4.55 6.37 -15.16
N ASN A 99 5.70 5.69 -15.17
CA ASN A 99 5.94 4.52 -16.00
C ASN A 99 6.05 3.29 -15.10
N PHE A 100 5.15 2.33 -15.28
CA PHE A 100 5.09 1.15 -14.41
C PHE A 100 6.37 0.32 -14.45
N ALA A 101 6.99 0.15 -15.62
CA ALA A 101 8.24 -0.61 -15.75
C ALA A 101 9.41 0.16 -15.13
N GLU A 102 9.47 1.48 -15.29
CA GLU A 102 10.47 2.32 -14.64
C GLU A 102 10.37 2.24 -13.12
N GLU A 103 9.16 2.35 -12.55
CA GLU A 103 8.95 2.25 -11.10
C GLU A 103 9.35 0.87 -10.56
N LEU A 104 9.03 -0.21 -11.28
CA LEU A 104 9.37 -1.58 -10.85
C LEU A 104 10.85 -1.93 -11.01
N LEU A 105 11.54 -1.33 -11.98
CA LEU A 105 12.93 -1.67 -12.34
C LEU A 105 13.93 -0.58 -11.94
N ARG A 106 13.52 0.37 -11.10
CA ARG A 106 14.37 1.48 -10.61
C ARG A 106 15.53 1.02 -9.70
N GLY A 107 15.41 -0.17 -9.11
CA GLY A 107 16.32 -0.67 -8.10
C GLY A 107 17.78 -0.81 -8.57
N ASP A 108 18.71 -0.34 -7.74
CA ASP A 108 20.15 -0.61 -7.81
C ASP A 108 20.54 -1.75 -6.84
N ASP A 109 19.57 -2.54 -6.40
CA ASP A 109 19.79 -3.66 -5.52
C ASP A 109 20.58 -4.73 -6.29
N ASP A 110 21.78 -5.08 -5.81
CA ASP A 110 22.56 -6.23 -6.29
C ASP A 110 21.83 -7.60 -6.10
N GLY A 111 20.57 -7.57 -5.71
CA GLY A 111 19.72 -8.73 -5.50
C GLY A 111 19.06 -9.20 -6.82
N PRO A 112 18.69 -10.48 -6.90
CA PRO A 112 18.01 -10.99 -8.09
C PRO A 112 16.60 -10.39 -8.21
N ALA A 113 16.33 -9.71 -9.32
CA ALA A 113 15.01 -9.25 -9.73
C ALA A 113 14.07 -10.42 -10.11
N MET A 114 14.64 -11.52 -10.63
CA MET A 114 13.89 -12.74 -10.96
C MET A 114 14.69 -13.99 -10.58
N VAL A 115 14.03 -14.95 -9.94
CA VAL A 115 14.55 -16.30 -9.68
C VAL A 115 13.63 -17.31 -10.37
N ALA A 116 14.08 -17.93 -11.46
CA ALA A 116 13.27 -18.92 -12.16
C ALA A 116 13.31 -20.28 -11.47
N TRP A 117 12.17 -20.95 -11.40
CA TRP A 117 12.03 -22.33 -10.94
C TRP A 117 11.38 -23.16 -12.04
N GLY A 118 12.05 -24.23 -12.44
CA GLY A 118 11.54 -25.21 -13.40
C GLY A 118 11.26 -26.56 -12.72
N GLU A 119 10.92 -27.57 -13.51
CA GLU A 119 10.68 -28.93 -13.01
C GLU A 119 11.94 -29.57 -12.40
N GLU A 120 13.12 -29.13 -12.81
CA GLU A 120 14.42 -29.56 -12.25
C GLU A 120 14.79 -28.81 -10.95
N GLY A 121 13.95 -27.88 -10.49
CA GLY A 121 14.19 -27.05 -9.32
C GLY A 121 14.62 -25.62 -9.66
N ARG A 122 15.39 -24.99 -8.75
CA ARG A 122 15.85 -23.60 -8.89
C ARG A 122 16.79 -23.48 -10.10
N GLY A 123 16.40 -22.64 -11.05
CA GLY A 123 17.12 -22.35 -12.29
C GLY A 123 17.97 -21.09 -12.20
N ALA A 124 17.85 -20.21 -13.18
CA ALA A 124 18.64 -18.99 -13.31
C ALA A 124 18.10 -17.82 -12.48
N GLU A 125 18.99 -16.86 -12.22
CA GLU A 125 18.70 -15.60 -11.56
C GLU A 125 19.07 -14.44 -12.49
N TRP A 126 18.23 -13.42 -12.51
CA TRP A 126 18.47 -12.18 -13.26
C TRP A 126 18.47 -11.02 -12.30
N THR A 127 19.48 -10.17 -12.43
CA THR A 127 19.67 -8.89 -11.73
C THR A 127 19.34 -7.76 -12.70
#